data_AF-A0AAD6L747-F1
#
_entry.id   AF-A0AAD6L747-F1
#
_cell.length_a   1.000
_cell.length_b   1.000
_cell.length_c   1.000
_cell.angle_alpha   90.00
_cell.angle_beta   90.00
_cell.angle_gamma   90.00
#
_symmetry.space_group_name_H-M   'P 1'
#
loop_
_entity.id
_entity.type
_entity.pdbx_description
1 polymer ?
#
loop_
_entity_poly.entity_id
_entity_poly.type
_entity_poly.pdbx_seq_one_letter_code
_entity_poly.pdbx_strand_id
1 'polypeptide(L)'
;MESILLESKLRIRVSWSLQIPAAKMIFLKFLWTENVLVVFLFSSVPIGYLHDKLLKLKIRRGQLGRGHKGLYDTINNSLHFQLGLALASLGVITSLVAQHMYSLPVYVFIAQDFTTQAALYTHHQYIAGFIMTGAFVHGAIFFIRDYNPEQNEDNVLARMLDHKEAIISQLSWASLFLGFHTLGLYVHNDVMLAFGTPEKQILIEPIFAQWIQSAHGKTSYGFDVLLSLTNSLAFNAGRSIWLPDWLNAINENSNSLFLTIGPEDFLVHHAIALGLHTTTLILVKGALDARGSKWISQVSQLSKAILEVVLLKHLTTPSQECQTHLATKSTFCYQL
;
A
#
# COMPACT_ATOMS: atom_id res chain seq x y z
N MET A 1 -24.81 0.32 69.68
CA MET A 1 -24.33 -0.66 68.68
C MET A 1 -25.34 -0.66 67.52
N GLU A 2 -25.81 0.47 66.97
CA GLU A 2 -25.14 1.56 66.25
C GLU A 2 -24.14 1.12 65.17
N SER A 3 -24.67 0.99 63.94
CA SER A 3 -24.17 1.59 62.69
C SER A 3 -25.09 1.11 61.55
N ILE A 4 -26.32 1.65 61.46
CA ILE A 4 -26.72 2.75 60.54
C ILE A 4 -26.85 2.28 59.08
N LEU A 5 -28.07 1.86 58.75
CA LEU A 5 -28.69 2.09 57.45
C LEU A 5 -28.77 3.61 57.23
N LEU A 6 -28.32 4.08 56.07
CA LEU A 6 -28.75 5.37 55.52
C LEU A 6 -28.62 5.32 53.99
N GLU A 7 -29.65 4.75 53.36
CA GLU A 7 -30.11 5.26 52.07
C GLU A 7 -30.39 6.76 52.24
N SER A 8 -29.59 7.61 51.60
CA SER A 8 -29.92 9.02 51.45
C SER A 8 -29.90 9.39 49.97
N LYS A 9 -31.11 9.67 49.49
CA LYS A 9 -31.40 10.42 48.28
C LYS A 9 -30.53 11.68 48.22
N LEU A 10 -29.65 11.77 47.24
CA LEU A 10 -29.23 13.03 46.65
C LEU A 10 -29.47 12.97 45.14
N ARG A 11 -30.74 13.26 44.80
CA ARG A 11 -31.21 13.55 43.47
C ARG A 11 -30.69 14.94 43.10
N ILE A 12 -29.50 15.01 42.51
CA ILE A 12 -29.06 16.24 41.81
C ILE A 12 -29.57 16.13 40.37
N ARG A 13 -30.73 16.74 40.15
CA ARG A 13 -31.28 17.03 38.82
C ARG A 13 -30.62 18.33 38.37
N VAL A 14 -29.59 18.26 37.53
CA VAL A 14 -29.21 19.41 36.69
C VAL A 14 -29.81 19.16 35.32
N SER A 15 -31.05 19.63 35.17
CA SER A 15 -31.72 19.76 33.89
C SER A 15 -31.23 21.04 33.24
N TRP A 16 -30.33 20.93 32.27
CA TRP A 16 -30.24 21.95 31.21
C TRP A 16 -31.03 21.42 30.02
N SER A 17 -32.33 21.73 30.01
CA SER A 17 -33.13 21.69 28.80
C SER A 17 -32.72 22.90 27.95
N LEU A 18 -31.70 22.74 27.10
CA LEU A 18 -31.54 23.67 25.98
C LEU A 18 -32.53 23.24 24.91
N GLN A 19 -33.67 23.90 24.90
CA GLN A 19 -34.67 23.81 23.85
C GLN A 19 -34.06 24.38 22.56
N ILE A 20 -33.34 23.56 21.80
CA ILE A 20 -32.88 23.95 20.47
C ILE A 20 -34.05 23.68 19.49
N PRO A 21 -34.58 24.71 18.81
CA PRO A 21 -35.66 24.53 17.85
C PRO A 21 -35.23 23.58 16.74
N ALA A 22 -36.18 22.77 16.29
CA ALA A 22 -36.03 21.71 15.30
C ALA A 22 -35.43 22.22 13.97
N ALA A 23 -34.10 22.23 13.85
CA ALA A 23 -33.37 22.26 12.58
C ALA A 23 -31.85 22.12 12.83
N LYS A 24 -31.35 20.87 12.90
CA LYS A 24 -30.00 20.41 12.50
C LYS A 24 -29.73 19.04 13.14
N MET A 25 -30.06 17.99 12.40
CA MET A 25 -29.75 16.61 12.77
C MET A 25 -28.25 16.37 12.57
N ILE A 26 -27.52 16.14 13.67
CA ILE A 26 -26.15 15.61 13.64
C ILE A 26 -26.28 14.10 13.41
N PHE A 27 -25.85 13.60 12.26
CA PHE A 27 -25.70 12.16 12.04
C PHE A 27 -24.33 11.72 12.56
N LEU A 28 -24.29 11.06 13.72
CA LEU A 28 -23.14 10.27 14.13
C LEU A 28 -23.23 8.88 13.49
N LYS A 29 -22.30 8.56 12.60
CA LYS A 29 -22.12 7.19 12.11
C LYS A 29 -20.88 6.63 12.80
N PHE A 30 -21.08 5.73 13.75
CA PHE A 30 -20.01 4.99 14.42
C PHE A 30 -19.65 3.78 13.57
N LEU A 31 -18.39 3.67 13.15
CA LEU A 31 -17.80 2.45 12.62
C LEU A 31 -16.86 1.93 13.71
N TRP A 32 -17.21 0.78 14.30
CA TRP A 32 -16.41 0.09 15.29
C TRP A 32 -15.53 -0.94 14.59
N THR A 33 -14.22 -0.71 14.59
CA THR A 33 -13.23 -1.77 14.34
C THR A 33 -12.19 -1.68 15.43
N GLU A 34 -11.87 -2.84 16.02
CA GLU A 34 -11.35 -3.13 17.35
C GLU A 34 -10.22 -2.28 17.97
N ASN A 35 -9.63 -1.25 17.37
CA ASN A 35 -8.68 -0.36 18.07
C ASN A 35 -8.58 1.08 17.56
N VAL A 36 -9.52 1.58 16.74
CA VAL A 36 -9.56 3.00 16.35
C VAL A 36 -11.01 3.49 16.29
N LEU A 37 -11.36 4.45 17.15
CA LEU A 37 -12.57 5.24 16.98
C LEU A 37 -12.29 6.36 15.96
N VAL A 38 -12.65 6.14 14.70
CA VAL A 38 -12.67 7.23 13.71
C VAL A 38 -13.99 7.98 13.84
N VAL A 39 -13.98 9.09 14.58
CA VAL A 39 -15.10 10.03 14.62
C VAL A 39 -15.04 10.93 13.40
N PHE A 40 -15.91 10.73 12.41
CA PHE A 40 -16.17 11.76 11.41
C PHE A 40 -17.02 12.86 12.04
N LEU A 41 -16.38 13.88 12.60
CA LEU A 41 -17.05 15.13 12.95
C LEU A 41 -17.39 15.88 11.67
N PHE A 42 -18.63 15.77 11.19
CA PHE A 42 -19.18 16.79 10.30
C PHE A 42 -19.44 18.05 11.13
N SER A 43 -18.41 18.85 11.35
CA SER A 43 -18.55 20.12 12.03
C SER A 43 -19.29 21.09 11.11
N SER A 44 -20.50 21.47 11.50
CA SER A 44 -21.18 22.69 11.01
C SER A 44 -20.59 23.96 11.62
N VAL A 45 -19.47 23.84 12.34
CA VAL A 45 -18.64 24.91 12.88
C VAL A 45 -17.45 25.11 11.94
N PRO A 46 -17.14 26.33 11.48
CA PRO A 46 -16.03 26.59 10.56
C PRO A 46 -14.68 26.59 11.30
N ILE A 47 -14.33 25.46 11.91
CA ILE A 47 -13.01 25.23 12.53
C ILE A 47 -12.33 24.12 11.73
N GLY A 48 -11.37 24.51 10.90
CA GLY A 48 -10.61 23.61 10.05
C GLY A 48 -10.22 24.26 8.72
N TYR A 49 -9.17 23.76 8.09
CA TYR A 49 -8.79 24.18 6.75
C TYR A 49 -9.63 23.43 5.71
N LEU A 50 -10.32 24.16 4.83
CA LEU A 50 -10.97 23.55 3.67
C LEU A 50 -9.89 22.88 2.79
N HIS A 51 -10.01 21.58 2.54
CA HIS A 51 -9.01 20.82 1.79
C HIS A 51 -8.79 21.37 0.37
N ASP A 52 -9.86 21.82 -0.30
CA ASP A 52 -9.77 22.54 -1.59
C ASP A 52 -8.92 23.82 -1.47
N LYS A 53 -9.10 24.59 -0.39
CA LYS A 53 -8.30 25.80 -0.13
C LYS A 53 -6.84 25.45 0.15
N LEU A 54 -6.55 24.36 0.84
CA LEU A 54 -5.18 23.87 1.06
C LEU A 54 -4.51 23.43 -0.26
N LEU A 55 -5.23 22.69 -1.11
CA LEU A 55 -4.70 22.25 -2.41
C LEU A 55 -4.39 23.44 -3.32
N LYS A 56 -5.23 24.48 -3.31
CA LYS A 56 -5.00 25.74 -4.03
C LYS A 56 -3.85 26.56 -3.44
N LEU A 57 -3.68 26.57 -2.12
CA LEU A 57 -2.57 27.27 -1.45
C LEU A 57 -1.23 26.56 -1.68
N LYS A 58 -1.23 25.24 -1.89
CA LYS A 58 -0.04 24.42 -2.14
C LYS A 58 0.41 24.41 -3.61
N ILE A 59 -0.05 25.38 -4.41
CA ILE A 59 0.51 25.65 -5.74
C ILE A 59 1.93 26.20 -5.53
N ARG A 60 2.92 25.31 -5.48
CA ARG A 60 4.31 25.72 -5.69
C ARG A 60 4.44 26.18 -7.13
N ARG A 61 4.54 27.50 -7.36
CA ARG A 61 4.93 28.05 -8.66
C ARG A 61 6.25 27.37 -9.08
N GLY A 62 6.22 26.61 -10.16
CA GLY A 62 7.34 25.81 -10.65
C GLY A 62 6.99 25.14 -11.99
N GLN A 63 7.85 24.25 -12.48
CA GLN A 63 7.70 23.52 -13.76
C GLN A 63 6.52 22.51 -13.80
N LEU A 64 5.53 22.61 -12.91
CA LEU A 64 4.41 21.67 -12.75
C LEU A 64 3.05 22.27 -13.16
N GLY A 65 3.06 23.34 -13.95
CA GLY A 65 1.86 23.99 -14.50
C GLY A 65 0.98 24.64 -13.43
N ARG A 66 -0.34 24.45 -13.55
CA ARG A 66 -1.37 24.90 -12.59
C ARG A 66 -1.43 24.04 -11.32
N GLY A 67 -0.52 23.06 -11.17
CA GLY A 67 -0.37 22.27 -9.95
C GLY A 67 -1.61 21.44 -9.62
N HIS A 68 -2.11 21.54 -8.38
CA HIS A 68 -3.24 20.74 -7.87
C HIS A 68 -4.63 21.33 -8.15
N LYS A 69 -4.74 22.34 -9.02
CA LYS A 69 -6.03 22.95 -9.35
C LYS A 69 -6.98 21.91 -9.96
N GLY A 70 -8.23 21.87 -9.47
CA GLY A 70 -9.27 20.93 -9.94
C GLY A 70 -9.13 19.50 -9.42
N LEU A 71 -8.05 19.19 -8.69
CA LEU A 71 -7.81 17.83 -8.20
C LEU A 71 -8.81 17.43 -7.10
N TYR A 72 -9.22 18.37 -6.24
CA TYR A 72 -10.22 18.11 -5.21
C TYR A 72 -11.54 17.60 -5.79
N ASP A 73 -12.07 18.30 -6.79
CA ASP A 73 -13.33 17.94 -7.46
C ASP A 73 -13.15 16.64 -8.28
N THR A 74 -12.00 16.47 -8.93
CA THR A 74 -11.67 15.24 -9.68
C THR A 74 -11.66 14.00 -8.76
N ILE A 75 -11.10 14.12 -7.56
CA ILE A 75 -11.09 13.05 -6.55
C ILE A 75 -12.50 12.81 -6.00
N ASN A 76 -13.20 13.88 -5.58
CA ASN A 76 -14.47 13.74 -4.88
C ASN A 76 -15.62 13.28 -5.78
N ASN A 77 -15.59 13.62 -7.06
CA ASN A 77 -16.63 13.25 -8.00
C ASN A 77 -16.44 11.85 -8.61
N SER A 78 -15.27 11.21 -8.42
CA SER A 78 -15.01 9.85 -8.92
C SER A 78 -14.81 8.85 -7.80
N LEU A 79 -15.75 7.89 -7.70
CA LEU A 79 -15.61 6.73 -6.81
C LEU A 79 -14.43 5.83 -7.22
N HIS A 80 -14.11 5.74 -8.52
CA HIS A 80 -12.97 4.93 -8.98
C HIS A 80 -11.63 5.55 -8.60
N PHE A 81 -11.52 6.88 -8.62
CA PHE A 81 -10.31 7.54 -8.15
C PHE A 81 -10.12 7.35 -6.64
N GLN A 82 -11.20 7.51 -5.86
CA GLN A 82 -11.17 7.27 -4.42
C GLN A 82 -10.82 5.82 -4.08
N LEU A 83 -11.45 4.86 -4.73
CA LEU A 83 -11.18 3.44 -4.54
C LEU A 83 -9.76 3.08 -4.96
N GLY A 84 -9.27 3.62 -6.08
CA GLY A 84 -7.89 3.44 -6.52
C GLY A 84 -6.88 3.92 -5.48
N LEU A 85 -7.08 5.12 -4.92
CA LEU A 85 -6.21 5.65 -3.86
C LEU A 85 -6.31 4.85 -2.56
N ALA A 86 -7.52 4.47 -2.15
CA ALA A 86 -7.73 3.68 -0.94
C ALA A 86 -7.02 2.32 -1.05
N LEU A 87 -7.18 1.62 -2.17
CA LEU A 87 -6.50 0.36 -2.45
C LEU A 87 -4.98 0.55 -2.51
N ALA A 88 -4.46 1.59 -3.16
CA ALA A 88 -3.01 1.84 -3.17
C ALA A 88 -2.45 2.04 -1.76
N SER A 89 -3.11 2.84 -0.93
CA SER A 89 -2.69 3.05 0.45
C SER A 89 -2.79 1.79 1.31
N LEU A 90 -3.88 1.04 1.15
CA LEU A 90 -4.11 -0.20 1.89
C LEU A 90 -3.11 -1.27 1.48
N GLY A 91 -2.83 -1.44 0.18
CA GLY A 91 -1.87 -2.43 -0.32
C GLY A 91 -0.45 -2.19 0.18
N VAL A 92 -0.02 -0.92 0.25
CA VAL A 92 1.27 -0.55 0.86
C VAL A 92 1.29 -0.93 2.35
N ILE A 93 0.25 -0.60 3.09
CA ILE A 93 0.16 -0.94 4.53
C ILE A 93 0.08 -2.46 4.72
N THR A 94 -0.64 -3.21 3.88
CA THR A 94 -0.72 -4.67 3.97
C THR A 94 0.65 -5.32 3.74
N SER A 95 1.44 -4.83 2.77
CA SER A 95 2.81 -5.33 2.58
C SER A 95 3.71 -4.95 3.76
N LEU A 96 3.56 -3.73 4.31
CA LEU A 96 4.29 -3.29 5.51
C LEU A 96 3.97 -4.17 6.73
N VAL A 97 2.69 -4.53 6.92
CA VAL A 97 2.25 -5.46 7.98
C VAL A 97 2.98 -6.79 7.84
N ALA A 98 3.05 -7.37 6.63
CA ALA A 98 3.78 -8.60 6.40
C ALA A 98 5.28 -8.47 6.77
N GLN A 99 5.93 -7.38 6.36
CA GLN A 99 7.36 -7.15 6.63
C GLN A 99 7.65 -6.92 8.12
N HIS A 100 6.77 -6.21 8.83
CA HIS A 100 6.94 -5.97 10.26
C HIS A 100 6.56 -7.19 11.10
N MET A 101 5.52 -7.95 10.75
CA MET A 101 5.09 -9.09 11.57
C MET A 101 6.13 -10.22 11.63
N TYR A 102 6.89 -10.45 10.56
CA TYR A 102 7.92 -11.48 10.59
C TYR A 102 9.18 -11.02 11.33
N SER A 103 9.55 -9.74 11.27
CA SER A 103 10.78 -9.19 11.86
C SER A 103 10.59 -8.68 13.30
N LEU A 104 9.37 -8.26 13.64
CA LEU A 104 8.94 -7.81 14.96
C LEU A 104 7.68 -8.60 15.38
N PRO A 105 7.84 -9.87 15.81
CA PRO A 105 6.72 -10.71 16.22
C PRO A 105 5.93 -10.10 17.39
N VAL A 106 4.64 -9.82 17.18
CA VAL A 106 3.75 -9.18 18.18
C VAL A 106 2.96 -10.18 19.04
N TYR A 107 2.93 -11.45 18.64
CA TYR A 107 2.17 -12.50 19.32
C TYR A 107 3.12 -13.43 20.09
N VAL A 108 2.69 -13.84 21.28
CA VAL A 108 3.49 -14.73 22.13
C VAL A 108 3.70 -16.07 21.42
N PHE A 109 4.94 -16.58 21.44
CA PHE A 109 5.37 -17.85 20.84
C PHE A 109 5.25 -17.98 19.31
N ILE A 110 4.79 -16.96 18.57
CA ILE A 110 4.64 -17.07 17.11
C ILE A 110 5.98 -17.25 16.37
N ALA A 111 7.07 -16.74 16.94
CA ALA A 111 8.43 -16.92 16.38
C ALA A 111 8.91 -18.39 16.43
N GLN A 112 8.24 -19.25 17.21
CA GLN A 112 8.55 -20.69 17.29
C GLN A 112 7.67 -21.51 16.34
N ASP A 113 6.53 -20.95 15.88
CA ASP A 113 5.66 -21.58 14.90
C ASP A 113 5.99 -21.08 13.48
N PHE A 114 6.99 -21.73 12.89
CA PHE A 114 7.46 -21.40 11.55
C PHE A 114 6.39 -21.54 10.46
N THR A 115 5.46 -22.48 10.62
CA THR A 115 4.41 -22.72 9.61
C THR A 115 3.42 -21.56 9.60
N THR A 116 2.98 -21.13 10.78
CA THR A 116 2.07 -19.98 10.91
C THR A 116 2.76 -18.69 10.44
N GLN A 117 4.02 -18.47 10.80
CA GLN A 117 4.76 -17.28 10.36
C GLN A 117 4.91 -17.23 8.82
N ALA A 118 5.27 -18.35 8.19
CA ALA A 118 5.36 -18.44 6.72
C ALA A 118 4.01 -18.23 6.05
N ALA A 119 2.94 -18.83 6.59
CA ALA A 119 1.58 -18.67 6.08
C ALA A 119 1.10 -17.21 6.17
N LEU A 120 1.30 -16.55 7.31
CA LEU A 120 0.89 -15.16 7.51
C LEU A 120 1.63 -14.18 6.60
N TYR A 121 2.95 -14.35 6.47
CA TYR A 121 3.75 -13.53 5.55
C TYR A 121 3.26 -13.67 4.11
N THR A 122 3.13 -14.92 3.64
CA THR A 122 2.68 -15.23 2.29
C THR A 122 1.28 -14.69 2.03
N HIS A 123 0.34 -14.95 2.95
CA HIS A 123 -1.03 -14.48 2.86
C HIS A 123 -1.13 -12.95 2.69
N HIS A 124 -0.45 -12.18 3.54
CA HIS A 124 -0.49 -10.73 3.46
C HIS A 124 0.20 -10.19 2.21
N GLN A 125 1.31 -10.80 1.74
CA GLN A 125 1.96 -10.37 0.50
C GLN A 125 1.09 -10.63 -0.74
N TYR A 126 0.42 -11.79 -0.82
CA TYR A 126 -0.51 -12.07 -1.91
C TYR A 126 -1.69 -11.08 -1.90
N ILE A 127 -2.30 -10.84 -0.74
CA ILE A 127 -3.37 -9.84 -0.61
C ILE A 127 -2.88 -8.44 -1.01
N ALA A 128 -1.68 -8.04 -0.57
CA ALA A 128 -1.08 -6.77 -0.96
C ALA A 128 -0.95 -6.66 -2.49
N GLY A 129 -0.47 -7.72 -3.16
CA GLY A 129 -0.37 -7.77 -4.61
C GLY A 129 -1.72 -7.62 -5.34
N PHE A 130 -2.77 -8.32 -4.86
CA PHE A 130 -4.12 -8.19 -5.41
C PHE A 130 -4.69 -6.78 -5.23
N ILE A 131 -4.58 -6.22 -4.02
CA ILE A 131 -5.06 -4.88 -3.68
C ILE A 131 -4.32 -3.82 -4.51
N MET A 132 -2.99 -3.93 -4.63
CA MET A 132 -2.18 -3.00 -5.43
C MET A 132 -2.54 -3.07 -6.91
N THR A 133 -2.75 -4.26 -7.47
CA THR A 133 -3.21 -4.41 -8.86
C THR A 133 -4.59 -3.78 -9.07
N GLY A 134 -5.52 -4.01 -8.13
CA GLY A 134 -6.84 -3.38 -8.14
C GLY A 134 -6.79 -1.85 -8.10
N ALA A 135 -5.81 -1.27 -7.40
CA ALA A 135 -5.61 0.18 -7.36
C ALA A 135 -5.34 0.75 -8.76
N PHE A 136 -4.43 0.14 -9.52
CA PHE A 136 -4.12 0.55 -10.90
C PHE A 136 -5.29 0.31 -11.86
N VAL A 137 -6.03 -0.79 -11.70
CA VAL A 137 -7.23 -1.07 -12.50
C VAL A 137 -8.28 0.03 -12.27
N HIS A 138 -8.57 0.39 -11.03
CA HIS A 138 -9.50 1.49 -10.74
C HIS A 138 -8.98 2.85 -11.22
N GLY A 139 -7.66 3.08 -11.18
CA GLY A 139 -7.02 4.23 -11.82
C GLY A 139 -7.24 4.29 -13.34
N ALA A 140 -7.10 3.15 -14.03
CA ALA A 140 -7.37 3.05 -15.47
C ALA A 140 -8.85 3.29 -15.80
N ILE A 141 -9.77 2.71 -15.02
CA ILE A 141 -11.21 2.93 -15.17
C ILE A 141 -11.56 4.40 -14.96
N PHE A 142 -10.95 5.06 -13.97
CA PHE A 142 -11.08 6.51 -13.78
C PHE A 142 -10.68 7.29 -15.05
N PHE A 143 -9.52 6.97 -15.65
CA PHE A 143 -9.08 7.64 -16.87
C PHE A 143 -10.03 7.45 -18.05
N ILE A 144 -10.70 6.30 -18.15
CA ILE A 144 -11.66 6.03 -19.22
C ILE A 144 -12.99 6.76 -18.95
N ARG A 145 -13.54 6.61 -17.74
CA ARG A 145 -14.94 6.95 -17.45
C ARG A 145 -15.11 8.36 -16.90
N ASP A 146 -14.30 8.73 -15.92
CA ASP A 146 -14.56 9.88 -15.05
C ASP A 146 -13.58 11.05 -15.29
N TYR A 147 -12.45 10.83 -15.96
CA TYR A 147 -11.47 11.87 -16.24
C TYR A 147 -11.97 12.88 -17.30
N ASN A 148 -12.04 14.15 -16.91
CA ASN A 148 -12.36 15.27 -17.79
C ASN A 148 -11.09 16.13 -18.09
N PRO A 149 -10.62 16.17 -19.35
CA PRO A 149 -9.45 16.98 -19.75
C PRO A 149 -9.62 18.48 -19.53
N GLU A 150 -10.82 19.02 -19.74
CA GLU A 150 -11.07 20.47 -19.63
C GLU A 150 -10.98 20.94 -18.18
N GLN A 151 -11.50 20.15 -17.24
CA GLN A 151 -11.42 20.45 -15.81
C GLN A 151 -9.99 20.29 -15.25
N ASN A 152 -9.17 19.47 -15.90
CA ASN A 152 -7.81 19.13 -15.48
C ASN A 152 -6.73 19.84 -16.32
N GLU A 153 -7.09 20.84 -17.12
CA GLU A 153 -6.16 21.53 -18.03
C GLU A 153 -4.91 22.09 -17.32
N ASP A 154 -3.72 21.73 -17.83
CA ASP A 154 -2.39 22.11 -17.31
C ASP A 154 -2.21 21.84 -15.81
N ASN A 155 -2.97 20.91 -15.23
CA ASN A 155 -2.73 20.44 -13.87
C ASN A 155 -1.75 19.25 -13.86
N VAL A 156 -1.42 18.75 -12.67
CA VAL A 156 -0.46 17.62 -12.53
C VAL A 156 -0.88 16.35 -13.29
N LEU A 157 -2.18 16.06 -13.39
CA LEU A 157 -2.68 14.87 -14.09
C LEU A 157 -2.58 15.04 -15.60
N ALA A 158 -2.99 16.21 -16.13
CA ALA A 158 -2.86 16.49 -17.57
C ALA A 158 -1.39 16.46 -18.00
N ARG A 159 -0.52 17.12 -17.24
CA ARG A 159 0.92 17.11 -17.56
C ARG A 159 1.48 15.71 -17.59
N MET A 160 1.16 14.86 -16.61
CA MET A 160 1.59 13.45 -16.60
C MET A 160 1.19 12.72 -17.89
N LEU A 161 -0.03 12.94 -18.38
CA LEU A 161 -0.50 12.35 -19.64
C LEU A 161 0.27 12.89 -20.85
N ASP A 162 0.65 14.16 -20.86
CA ASP A 162 1.40 14.78 -21.97
C ASP A 162 2.80 14.15 -22.17
N HIS A 163 3.42 13.66 -21.09
CA HIS A 163 4.73 13.00 -21.15
C HIS A 163 4.66 11.49 -20.81
N LYS A 164 3.52 10.84 -21.04
CA LYS A 164 3.33 9.41 -20.74
C LYS A 164 4.36 8.50 -21.42
N GLU A 165 4.75 8.82 -22.66
CA GLU A 165 5.73 8.04 -23.43
C GLU A 165 7.10 8.05 -22.76
N ALA A 166 7.51 9.18 -22.16
CA ALA A 166 8.75 9.28 -21.41
C ALA A 166 8.71 8.38 -20.17
N ILE A 167 7.61 8.41 -19.40
CA ILE A 167 7.43 7.55 -18.22
C ILE A 167 7.50 6.06 -18.60
N ILE A 168 6.74 5.66 -19.62
CA ILE A 168 6.69 4.27 -20.09
C ILE A 168 8.07 3.82 -20.61
N SER A 169 8.77 4.68 -21.36
CA SER A 169 10.11 4.36 -21.88
C SER A 169 11.15 4.15 -20.78
N GLN A 170 11.12 4.97 -19.72
CA GLN A 170 12.04 4.85 -18.59
C GLN A 170 11.75 3.60 -17.75
N LEU A 171 10.47 3.28 -17.51
CA LEU A 171 10.09 2.03 -16.86
C LEU A 171 10.51 0.81 -17.70
N SER A 172 10.35 0.87 -19.03
CA SER A 172 10.82 -0.18 -19.94
C SER A 172 12.32 -0.36 -19.90
N TRP A 173 13.08 0.74 -19.89
CA TRP A 173 14.54 0.70 -19.78
C TRP A 173 14.97 0.08 -18.46
N ALA A 174 14.37 0.48 -17.32
CA ALA A 174 14.68 -0.07 -16.01
C ALA A 174 14.39 -1.57 -15.93
N SER A 175 13.23 -2.03 -16.45
CA SER A 175 12.89 -3.47 -16.53
C SER A 175 13.89 -4.26 -17.38
N LEU A 176 14.27 -3.74 -18.55
CA LEU A 176 15.25 -4.41 -19.42
C LEU A 176 16.64 -4.44 -18.76
N PHE A 177 17.07 -3.31 -18.19
CA PHE A 177 18.33 -3.21 -17.46
C PHE A 177 18.39 -4.24 -16.34
N LEU A 178 17.40 -4.26 -15.44
CA LEU A 178 17.34 -5.22 -14.35
C LEU A 178 17.27 -6.66 -14.87
N GLY A 179 16.50 -6.91 -15.94
CA GLY A 179 16.34 -8.23 -16.55
C GLY A 179 17.66 -8.80 -17.07
N PHE A 180 18.35 -8.05 -17.92
CA PHE A 180 19.62 -8.49 -18.52
C PHE A 180 20.71 -8.73 -17.46
N HIS A 181 20.84 -7.84 -16.48
CA HIS A 181 21.92 -7.96 -15.48
C HIS A 181 21.61 -9.03 -14.43
N THR A 182 20.38 -9.08 -13.91
CA THR A 182 20.03 -10.06 -12.87
C THR A 182 20.06 -11.49 -13.41
N LEU A 183 19.37 -11.74 -14.54
CA LEU A 183 19.38 -13.05 -15.17
C LEU A 183 20.77 -13.42 -15.69
N GLY A 184 21.50 -12.45 -16.26
CA GLY A 184 22.87 -12.66 -16.71
C GLY A 184 23.79 -13.13 -15.59
N LEU A 185 23.69 -12.54 -14.40
CA LEU A 185 24.47 -12.97 -13.23
C LEU A 185 24.07 -14.36 -12.73
N TYR A 186 22.76 -14.68 -12.68
CA TYR A 186 22.30 -16.02 -12.33
C TYR A 186 22.88 -17.08 -13.28
N VAL A 187 22.74 -16.87 -14.59
CA VAL A 187 23.26 -17.79 -15.61
C VAL A 187 24.78 -17.89 -15.55
N HIS A 188 25.49 -16.77 -15.37
CA HIS A 188 26.95 -16.78 -15.19
C HIS A 188 27.35 -17.66 -13.98
N ASN A 189 26.71 -17.46 -12.84
CA ASN A 189 27.03 -18.19 -11.61
C ASN A 189 26.71 -19.68 -11.73
N ASP A 190 25.61 -20.05 -12.37
CA ASP A 190 25.24 -21.44 -12.66
C ASP A 190 26.26 -22.11 -13.58
N VAL A 191 26.72 -21.42 -14.64
CA VAL A 191 27.73 -21.95 -15.57
C VAL A 191 29.08 -22.13 -14.89
N MET A 192 29.52 -21.16 -14.07
CA MET A 192 30.78 -21.29 -13.31
C MET A 192 30.72 -22.45 -12.31
N LEU A 193 29.56 -22.67 -11.67
CA LEU A 193 29.34 -23.79 -10.77
C LEU A 193 29.34 -25.13 -11.53
N ALA A 194 28.65 -25.20 -12.66
CA ALA A 194 28.60 -26.39 -13.51
C ALA A 194 29.98 -26.79 -14.06
N PHE A 195 30.87 -25.81 -14.30
CA PHE A 195 32.25 -26.05 -14.69
C PHE A 195 33.21 -26.36 -13.53
N GLY A 196 32.71 -26.43 -12.29
CA GLY A 196 33.52 -26.76 -11.12
C GLY A 196 34.49 -25.66 -10.70
N THR A 197 34.25 -24.41 -11.12
CA THR A 197 35.04 -23.22 -10.76
C THR A 197 34.20 -22.20 -9.99
N PRO A 198 33.73 -22.53 -8.76
CA PRO A 198 32.87 -21.65 -7.97
C PRO A 198 33.56 -20.34 -7.59
N GLU A 199 34.89 -20.29 -7.53
CA GLU A 199 35.68 -19.09 -7.25
C GLU A 199 35.56 -18.00 -8.33
N LYS A 200 35.04 -18.36 -9.52
CA LYS A 200 34.79 -17.43 -10.64
C LYS A 200 33.36 -16.88 -10.67
N GLN A 201 32.54 -17.23 -9.68
CA GLN A 201 31.23 -16.61 -9.50
C GLN A 201 31.37 -15.12 -9.21
N ILE A 202 30.39 -14.34 -9.67
CA ILE A 202 30.30 -12.92 -9.36
C ILE A 202 29.36 -12.79 -8.16
N LEU A 203 29.96 -12.63 -6.99
CA LEU A 203 29.26 -12.42 -5.72
C LEU A 203 29.39 -10.96 -5.31
N ILE A 204 28.28 -10.23 -5.33
CA ILE A 204 28.22 -8.80 -5.01
C ILE A 204 27.60 -8.63 -3.63
N GLU A 205 28.36 -8.05 -2.70
CA GLU A 205 27.87 -7.75 -1.35
C GLU A 205 26.85 -6.59 -1.37
N PRO A 206 25.69 -6.72 -0.67
CA PRO A 206 24.70 -5.66 -0.57
C PRO A 206 25.11 -4.58 0.45
N ILE A 207 26.22 -3.89 0.18
CA ILE A 207 26.85 -2.90 1.08
C ILE A 207 25.86 -1.83 1.56
N PHE A 208 24.97 -1.35 0.69
CA PHE A 208 23.97 -0.35 1.09
C PHE A 208 22.96 -0.87 2.11
N ALA A 209 22.51 -2.12 1.97
CA ALA A 209 21.59 -2.71 2.93
C ALA A 209 22.32 -3.06 4.24
N GLN A 210 23.57 -3.54 4.17
CA GLN A 210 24.39 -3.81 5.36
C GLN A 210 24.69 -2.51 6.13
N TRP A 211 24.96 -1.41 5.42
CA TRP A 211 25.11 -0.08 6.00
C TRP A 211 23.84 0.38 6.72
N ILE A 212 22.65 0.13 6.15
CA ILE A 212 21.38 0.41 6.83
C ILE A 212 21.23 -0.44 8.11
N GLN A 213 21.59 -1.72 8.07
CA GLN A 213 21.56 -2.56 9.27
C GLN A 213 22.51 -2.03 10.36
N SER A 214 23.72 -1.60 10.00
CA SER A 214 24.66 -0.98 10.94
C SER A 214 24.19 0.38 11.44
N ALA A 215 23.58 1.21 10.58
CA ALA A 215 22.96 2.46 10.99
C ALA A 215 21.87 2.25 12.07
N HIS A 216 21.20 1.09 12.05
CA HIS A 216 20.24 0.67 13.07
C HIS A 216 20.86 0.00 14.30
N GLY A 217 22.18 -0.18 14.37
CA GLY A 217 22.87 -0.72 15.56
C GLY A 217 23.42 -2.13 15.42
N LYS A 218 23.35 -2.74 14.23
CA LYS A 218 23.95 -4.06 13.97
C LYS A 218 25.47 -3.94 13.84
N THR A 219 26.21 -4.58 14.74
CA THR A 219 27.68 -4.43 14.84
C THR A 219 28.45 -5.43 14.00
N SER A 220 27.80 -6.50 13.51
CA SER A 220 28.46 -7.61 12.80
C SER A 220 29.21 -7.22 11.52
N TYR A 221 28.84 -6.11 10.86
CA TYR A 221 29.47 -5.66 9.61
C TYR A 221 30.62 -4.65 9.82
N GLY A 222 30.79 -4.09 11.03
CA GLY A 222 31.91 -3.19 11.32
C GLY A 222 31.90 -1.82 10.63
N PHE A 223 30.75 -1.30 10.20
CA PHE A 223 30.67 0.04 9.58
C PHE A 223 30.78 1.21 10.57
N ASP A 224 30.57 0.98 11.87
CA ASP A 224 30.65 1.99 12.94
C ASP A 224 29.96 3.32 12.62
N VAL A 225 28.67 3.26 12.26
CA VAL A 225 27.86 4.39 11.81
C VAL A 225 26.58 4.52 12.63
N LEU A 226 26.21 5.76 12.97
CA LEU A 226 24.99 6.08 13.72
C LEU A 226 24.82 5.20 14.98
N LEU A 227 23.80 4.33 15.04
CA LEU A 227 23.50 3.55 16.24
C LEU A 227 24.49 2.41 16.51
N SER A 228 25.30 1.96 15.54
CA SER A 228 26.36 0.98 15.85
C SER A 228 27.58 1.60 16.51
N LEU A 229 27.73 2.94 16.43
CA LEU A 229 28.82 3.69 17.06
C LEU A 229 28.39 4.26 18.41
N THR A 230 28.95 3.73 19.49
CA THR A 230 28.60 4.09 20.89
C THR A 230 28.83 5.55 21.27
N ASN A 231 29.67 6.27 20.52
CA ASN A 231 29.97 7.69 20.75
C ASN A 231 29.20 8.64 19.83
N SER A 232 28.32 8.14 18.95
CA SER A 232 27.58 8.98 18.01
C SER A 232 26.49 9.82 18.70
N LEU A 233 26.11 10.94 18.08
CA LEU A 233 25.00 11.77 18.56
C LEU A 233 23.67 10.99 18.60
N ALA A 234 23.42 10.14 17.60
CA ALA A 234 22.22 9.32 17.52
C ALA A 234 22.15 8.29 18.67
N PHE A 235 23.27 7.62 18.93
CA PHE A 235 23.39 6.69 20.05
C PHE A 235 23.19 7.41 21.39
N ASN A 236 23.82 8.57 21.57
CA ASN A 236 23.73 9.36 22.79
C ASN A 236 22.32 9.87 23.07
N ALA A 237 21.60 10.29 22.03
CA ALA A 237 20.20 10.70 22.16
C ALA A 237 19.27 9.51 22.47
N GLY A 238 19.57 8.33 21.92
CA GLY A 238 18.77 7.12 22.08
C GLY A 238 19.03 6.33 23.37
N ARG A 239 20.16 6.58 24.06
CA ARG A 239 20.68 5.82 25.24
C ARG A 239 19.72 5.60 26.43
N SER A 240 18.53 6.19 26.38
CA SER A 240 17.49 6.08 27.40
C SER A 240 16.69 4.75 27.28
N ILE A 241 15.38 4.83 27.09
CA ILE A 241 14.44 3.75 27.42
C ILE A 241 14.46 2.60 26.39
N TRP A 242 14.54 2.89 25.09
CA TRP A 242 14.32 1.87 24.05
C TRP A 242 15.61 1.32 23.42
N LEU A 243 16.69 2.09 23.40
CA LEU A 243 17.90 1.72 22.66
C LEU A 243 18.64 0.50 23.23
N PRO A 244 18.80 0.33 24.56
CA PRO A 244 19.49 -0.85 25.09
C PRO A 244 18.83 -2.16 24.66
N ASP A 245 17.50 -2.27 24.80
CA ASP A 245 16.75 -3.47 24.41
C ASP A 245 16.74 -3.68 22.89
N TRP A 246 16.65 -2.59 22.12
CA TRP A 246 16.78 -2.65 20.66
C TRP A 246 18.14 -3.19 20.22
N LEU A 247 19.24 -2.70 20.81
CA LEU A 247 20.60 -3.15 20.48
C LEU A 247 20.84 -4.61 20.89
N ASN A 248 20.23 -5.04 21.99
CA ASN A 248 20.24 -6.44 22.38
C ASN A 248 19.53 -7.31 21.33
N ALA A 249 18.31 -6.92 20.92
CA ALA A 249 17.51 -7.67 19.97
C ALA A 249 18.14 -7.73 18.57
N ILE A 250 18.64 -6.61 18.03
CA ILE A 250 19.18 -6.55 16.65
C ILE A 250 20.52 -7.30 16.48
N ASN A 251 21.25 -7.50 17.58
CA ASN A 251 22.52 -8.25 17.58
C ASN A 251 22.35 -9.70 18.04
N GLU A 252 21.11 -10.14 18.32
CA GLU A 252 20.81 -11.52 18.65
C GLU A 252 20.53 -12.34 17.38
N ASN A 253 21.29 -13.41 17.15
CA ASN A 253 21.17 -14.25 15.94
C ASN A 253 20.03 -15.29 16.00
N SER A 254 19.30 -15.35 17.11
CA SER A 254 18.22 -16.33 17.32
C SER A 254 16.86 -15.86 16.77
N ASN A 255 16.74 -14.57 16.43
CA ASN A 255 15.51 -13.95 15.97
C ASN A 255 15.61 -13.53 14.49
N SER A 256 14.50 -13.01 13.97
CA SER A 256 14.35 -12.55 12.59
C SER A 256 14.54 -11.04 12.40
N LEU A 257 14.97 -10.31 13.43
CA LEU A 257 15.15 -8.87 13.38
C LEU A 257 16.44 -8.54 12.62
N PHE A 258 16.30 -7.94 11.42
CA PHE A 258 17.42 -7.60 10.54
C PHE A 258 18.39 -8.77 10.32
N LEU A 259 17.91 -9.86 9.72
CA LEU A 259 18.73 -11.02 9.35
C LEU A 259 20.02 -10.62 8.63
N THR A 260 21.10 -11.39 8.84
CA THR A 260 22.36 -11.17 8.13
C THR A 260 22.15 -11.36 6.64
N ILE A 261 22.60 -10.40 5.83
CA ILE A 261 22.40 -10.40 4.38
C ILE A 261 23.74 -10.55 3.65
N GLY A 262 23.72 -11.31 2.56
CA GLY A 262 24.89 -11.58 1.74
C GLY A 262 24.63 -11.46 0.23
N PRO A 263 25.53 -12.00 -0.59
CA PRO A 263 25.46 -11.88 -2.05
C PRO A 263 24.24 -12.53 -2.71
N GLU A 264 23.71 -13.60 -2.12
CA GLU A 264 22.50 -14.25 -2.63
C GLU A 264 21.27 -13.37 -2.43
N ASP A 265 21.16 -12.71 -1.27
CA ASP A 265 20.10 -11.74 -1.00
C ASP A 265 20.15 -10.58 -1.99
N PHE A 266 21.36 -10.11 -2.37
CA PHE A 266 21.53 -9.07 -3.37
C PHE A 266 20.85 -9.45 -4.69
N LEU A 267 21.08 -10.67 -5.20
CA LEU A 267 20.50 -11.13 -6.46
C LEU A 267 18.97 -11.27 -6.37
N VAL A 268 18.46 -11.85 -5.28
CA VAL A 268 17.01 -12.02 -5.08
C VAL A 268 16.31 -10.66 -4.99
N HIS A 269 16.88 -9.67 -4.30
CA HIS A 269 16.30 -8.33 -4.23
C HIS A 269 16.27 -7.63 -5.60
N HIS A 270 17.26 -7.87 -6.46
CA HIS A 270 17.24 -7.35 -7.83
C HIS A 270 16.19 -8.08 -8.69
N ALA A 271 15.96 -9.37 -8.47
CA ALA A 271 14.87 -10.12 -9.12
C ALA A 271 13.49 -9.62 -8.66
N ILE A 272 13.32 -9.30 -7.37
CA ILE A 272 12.10 -8.67 -6.84
C ILE A 272 11.92 -7.28 -7.47
N ALA A 273 12.99 -6.48 -7.55
CA ALA A 273 12.96 -5.17 -8.19
C ALA A 273 12.54 -5.29 -9.67
N LEU A 274 13.07 -6.26 -10.41
CA LEU A 274 12.67 -6.56 -11.79
C LEU A 274 11.17 -6.87 -11.88
N GLY A 275 10.65 -7.74 -11.00
CA GLY A 275 9.24 -8.09 -10.94
C GLY A 275 8.35 -6.88 -10.67
N LEU A 276 8.72 -6.04 -9.70
CA LEU A 276 7.98 -4.82 -9.34
C LEU A 276 7.99 -3.77 -10.47
N HIS A 277 9.15 -3.50 -11.08
CA HIS A 277 9.26 -2.55 -12.20
C HIS A 277 8.47 -3.03 -13.41
N THR A 278 8.55 -4.31 -13.74
CA THR A 278 7.82 -4.88 -14.90
C THR A 278 6.31 -4.90 -14.67
N THR A 279 5.87 -5.25 -13.46
CA THR A 279 4.44 -5.21 -13.09
C THR A 279 3.92 -3.77 -13.15
N THR A 280 4.69 -2.81 -12.63
CA THR A 280 4.34 -1.39 -12.67
C THR A 280 4.33 -0.87 -14.11
N LEU A 281 5.28 -1.26 -14.96
CA LEU A 281 5.28 -0.94 -16.39
C LEU A 281 3.99 -1.39 -17.07
N ILE A 282 3.57 -2.65 -16.84
CA ILE A 282 2.35 -3.21 -17.44
C ILE A 282 1.12 -2.42 -16.98
N LEU A 283 0.98 -2.20 -15.66
CA LEU A 283 -0.18 -1.53 -15.08
C LEU A 283 -0.25 -0.04 -15.43
N VAL A 284 0.87 0.68 -15.35
CA VAL A 284 0.96 2.11 -15.69
C VAL A 284 0.71 2.32 -17.18
N LYS A 285 1.35 1.53 -18.05
CA LYS A 285 1.10 1.63 -19.49
C LYS A 285 -0.38 1.36 -19.81
N GLY A 286 -0.96 0.32 -19.21
CA GLY A 286 -2.38 0.01 -19.34
C GLY A 286 -3.29 1.18 -18.94
N ALA A 287 -2.98 1.87 -17.84
CA ALA A 287 -3.75 3.02 -17.38
C ALA A 287 -3.56 4.28 -18.25
N LEU A 288 -2.34 4.57 -18.71
CA LEU A 288 -2.02 5.78 -19.49
C LEU A 288 -2.46 5.69 -20.97
N ASP A 289 -2.49 4.48 -21.53
CA ASP A 289 -2.98 4.22 -22.90
C ASP A 289 -4.48 3.90 -22.96
N ALA A 290 -5.15 3.82 -21.81
CA ALA A 290 -6.56 3.46 -21.69
C ALA A 290 -7.51 4.37 -22.51
N ARG A 291 -7.15 5.63 -22.73
CA ARG A 291 -7.98 6.58 -23.51
C ARG A 291 -7.71 6.54 -25.01
N GLY A 292 -6.51 6.12 -25.41
CA GLY A 292 -6.03 6.12 -26.78
C GLY A 292 -4.53 5.87 -26.85
N SER A 293 -4.13 5.10 -27.87
CA SER A 293 -2.73 4.86 -28.23
C SER A 293 -2.48 5.36 -29.66
N LYS A 294 -1.21 5.39 -30.07
CA LYS A 294 -0.84 5.73 -31.46
C LYS A 294 -1.50 4.80 -32.50
N TRP A 295 -1.85 3.57 -32.10
CA TRP A 295 -2.44 2.55 -32.98
C TRP A 295 -3.97 2.59 -33.00
N ILE A 296 -4.62 2.96 -31.89
CA ILE A 296 -6.07 3.09 -31.79
C ILE A 296 -6.37 4.41 -31.09
N SER A 297 -6.89 5.38 -31.83
CA SER A 297 -7.21 6.70 -31.29
C SER A 297 -8.47 6.72 -30.41
N GLN A 298 -9.37 5.74 -30.55
CA GLN A 298 -10.68 5.68 -29.87
C GLN A 298 -10.81 4.51 -28.86
N VAL A 299 -9.73 4.15 -28.15
CA VAL A 299 -9.78 3.07 -27.14
C VAL A 299 -10.84 3.34 -26.07
N SER A 300 -10.99 4.60 -25.62
CA SER A 300 -12.00 4.94 -24.60
C SER A 300 -13.45 4.66 -25.01
N GLN A 301 -13.82 4.87 -26.28
CA GLN A 301 -15.18 4.60 -26.77
C GLN A 301 -15.44 3.09 -26.84
N LEU A 302 -14.45 2.33 -27.32
CA LEU A 302 -14.51 0.87 -27.36
C LEU A 302 -14.55 0.25 -25.95
N SER A 303 -13.70 0.72 -25.04
CA SER A 303 -13.67 0.23 -23.66
C SER A 303 -14.95 0.56 -22.89
N LYS A 304 -15.55 1.74 -23.10
CA LYS A 304 -16.87 2.06 -22.53
C LYS A 304 -17.95 1.12 -23.05
N ALA A 305 -17.99 0.89 -24.35
CA ALA A 305 -18.94 -0.05 -24.97
C ALA A 305 -18.75 -1.49 -24.44
N ILE A 306 -17.51 -1.96 -24.27
CA ILE A 306 -17.22 -3.28 -23.70
C ILE A 306 -17.61 -3.33 -22.22
N LEU A 307 -17.30 -2.31 -21.42
CA LEU A 307 -17.64 -2.26 -20.00
C LEU A 307 -19.16 -2.31 -19.81
N GLU A 308 -19.90 -1.56 -20.64
CA GLU A 308 -21.36 -1.59 -20.68
C GLU A 308 -21.89 -2.97 -21.10
N VAL A 309 -21.32 -3.62 -22.11
CA VAL A 309 -21.74 -4.96 -22.55
C VAL A 309 -21.44 -6.05 -21.50
N VAL A 310 -20.31 -5.97 -20.80
CA VAL A 310 -19.94 -6.92 -19.73
C VAL A 310 -20.81 -6.71 -18.49
N LEU A 311 -21.04 -5.47 -18.07
CA LEU A 311 -21.95 -5.15 -16.97
C LEU A 311 -23.40 -5.48 -17.29
N LEU A 312 -23.85 -5.21 -18.53
CA LEU A 312 -25.19 -5.58 -18.99
C LEU A 312 -25.35 -7.09 -19.06
N LYS A 313 -24.37 -7.86 -19.54
CA LYS A 313 -24.46 -9.32 -19.56
C LYS A 313 -24.61 -9.94 -18.17
N HIS A 314 -24.04 -9.34 -17.11
CA HIS A 314 -24.26 -9.81 -15.74
C HIS A 314 -25.55 -9.31 -15.09
N LEU A 315 -26.15 -8.22 -15.58
CA LEU A 315 -27.43 -7.69 -15.09
C LEU A 315 -28.64 -8.19 -15.88
N THR A 316 -28.47 -8.73 -17.09
CA THR A 316 -29.57 -9.19 -17.96
C THR A 316 -29.65 -10.71 -18.14
N THR A 317 -28.88 -11.51 -17.39
CA THR A 317 -29.20 -12.94 -17.23
C THR A 317 -30.04 -13.11 -15.97
N PRO A 318 -31.39 -13.03 -16.02
CA PRO A 318 -32.18 -13.65 -14.98
C PRO A 318 -31.85 -15.15 -15.00
N SER A 319 -31.61 -15.68 -13.81
CA SER A 319 -31.49 -17.12 -13.54
C SER A 319 -32.72 -17.88 -14.05
N GLN A 320 -32.77 -18.23 -15.33
CA GLN A 320 -33.82 -19.09 -15.90
C GLN A 320 -33.42 -20.57 -15.94
N GLU A 321 -32.20 -20.94 -15.54
CA GLU A 321 -31.81 -22.35 -15.40
C GLU A 321 -31.96 -22.92 -13.98
N CYS A 322 -32.42 -22.13 -12.99
CA CYS A 322 -32.51 -22.58 -11.59
C CYS A 322 -33.95 -22.87 -11.12
N GLN A 323 -34.90 -23.20 -12.03
CA GLN A 323 -36.29 -23.50 -11.64
C GLN A 323 -36.90 -24.83 -12.15
N THR A 324 -36.14 -25.72 -12.80
CA THR A 324 -36.74 -27.00 -13.26
C THR A 324 -36.03 -28.28 -12.83
N HIS A 325 -34.90 -28.22 -12.12
CA HIS A 325 -34.27 -29.44 -11.60
C HIS A 325 -33.65 -29.20 -10.23
N LEU A 326 -34.42 -29.43 -9.16
CA LEU A 326 -33.96 -29.90 -7.84
C LEU A 326 -35.16 -30.06 -6.88
N ALA A 327 -36.16 -30.82 -7.29
CA ALA A 327 -36.77 -31.74 -6.35
C ALA A 327 -35.87 -32.99 -6.35
N THR A 328 -35.31 -33.30 -5.18
CA THR A 328 -34.44 -34.44 -4.86
C THR A 328 -32.92 -34.24 -5.04
N LYS A 329 -32.23 -34.43 -3.90
CA LYS A 329 -30.80 -34.71 -3.67
C LYS A 329 -29.86 -33.51 -3.54
N SER A 330 -29.73 -33.11 -2.28
CA SER A 330 -28.51 -32.66 -1.61
C SER A 330 -27.22 -33.32 -2.12
N THR A 331 -26.26 -32.56 -2.65
CA THR A 331 -24.83 -32.66 -2.30
C THR A 331 -24.04 -31.48 -2.90
N PHE A 332 -23.21 -30.85 -2.07
CA PHE A 332 -21.91 -30.19 -2.35
C PHE A 332 -21.55 -29.74 -3.77
N CYS A 333 -21.16 -28.47 -3.91
CA CYS A 333 -20.02 -28.08 -4.75
C CYS A 333 -19.43 -26.72 -4.31
N TYR A 334 -18.37 -26.78 -3.49
CA TYR A 334 -17.30 -25.79 -3.38
C TYR A 334 -16.03 -26.47 -3.87
N GLN A 335 -15.30 -25.85 -4.81
CA GLN A 335 -13.90 -26.05 -5.26
C GLN A 335 -13.82 -25.59 -6.73
N LEU A 336 -12.95 -24.69 -7.19
CA LEU A 336 -11.61 -24.23 -6.78
C LEU A 336 -11.49 -22.70 -6.87
#